data_AF-A0A0J8ILM3-F1
#
_entry.id   AF-A0A0J8ILM3-F1
#
_cell.length_a   1.000
_cell.length_b   1.000
_cell.length_c   1.000
_cell.angle_alpha   90.00
_cell.angle_beta   90.00
_cell.angle_gamma   90.00
#
_symmetry.space_group_name_H-M   'P 1'
#
loop_
_entity.id
_entity.type
_entity.pdbx_description
1 polymer ?
#
loop_
_entity_poly.entity_id
_entity_poly.type
_entity_poly.pdbx_seq_one_letter_code
_entity_poly.pdbx_strand_id
1 'polypeptide(L)'
;MRDYLKFFTVVLSIASFQGAFADATTKDSSDGIVKRWISSSVDHWQTYSQSGSNGVHKFTESDNSFKIRKASPPSKNFRTGYTFIYNKSLYFEDLGNNISYKRNWLGSYKPVKLSSNSEYNAAGYNFEVDSYSGLISACPLSDDNECKVFNFQPGSYPYVYAQKEGSVLSITNYGEAILFKNGEWCRMSMRDDIYSCTNPELPILSVPRAIQFYSSINYQGRVLLGEWPTGRLYEFDGVELKPSNMTPPEIAKLSDKRLGYEAQTMAEYCGDLFVGYWPKGEVWRYDHLAREWQFFKRFFSDVEGEPFIPYSLRESDGLDSSFFGQRITAMVPFEGALYVTTSNLRAWTAADSAPATIDPSKVAEYGAIYKVTKPGCTTSYSYAKD
;
A
#
# COMPACT_ATOMS: atom_id res chain seq x y z
N MET A 1 58.07 -26.40 -20.03
CA MET A 1 56.87 -27.23 -20.29
C MET A 1 56.51 -27.97 -19.01
N ARG A 2 55.67 -27.38 -18.18
CA ARG A 2 54.94 -28.02 -17.07
C ARG A 2 53.81 -27.08 -16.70
N ASP A 3 52.64 -27.40 -17.23
CA ASP A 3 51.39 -26.67 -17.03
C ASP A 3 50.89 -26.88 -15.60
N TYR A 4 50.63 -25.78 -14.90
CA TYR A 4 49.87 -25.78 -13.64
C TYR A 4 48.49 -25.21 -13.92
N LEU A 5 47.54 -26.10 -14.20
CA LEU A 5 46.12 -25.79 -14.27
C LEU A 5 45.60 -25.63 -12.83
N LYS A 6 45.40 -24.39 -12.37
CA LYS A 6 44.69 -24.11 -11.12
C LYS A 6 43.18 -24.20 -11.39
N PHE A 7 42.56 -25.27 -10.93
CA PHE A 7 41.11 -25.36 -10.83
C PHE A 7 40.62 -24.36 -9.77
N PHE A 8 39.92 -23.32 -10.20
CA PHE A 8 39.07 -22.53 -9.32
C PHE A 8 37.77 -23.30 -9.10
N THR A 9 37.62 -23.88 -7.92
CA THR A 9 36.33 -24.37 -7.44
C THR A 9 35.47 -23.14 -7.15
N VAL A 10 34.56 -22.80 -8.07
CA VAL A 10 33.47 -21.87 -7.80
C VAL A 10 32.53 -22.59 -6.83
N VAL A 11 32.60 -22.23 -5.55
CA VAL A 11 31.58 -22.61 -4.57
C VAL A 11 30.36 -21.76 -4.90
N LEU A 12 29.41 -22.34 -5.63
CA LEU A 12 28.05 -21.80 -5.68
C LEU A 12 27.46 -21.96 -4.27
N SER A 13 27.55 -20.90 -3.48
CA SER A 13 26.70 -20.75 -2.31
C SER A 13 25.28 -20.60 -2.82
N ILE A 14 24.51 -21.69 -2.81
CA ILE A 14 23.06 -21.62 -2.91
C ILE A 14 22.60 -21.04 -1.58
N ALA A 15 22.55 -19.71 -1.49
CA ALA A 15 21.83 -19.04 -0.43
C ALA A 15 20.35 -19.45 -0.56
N SER A 16 19.92 -20.36 0.30
CA SER A 16 18.50 -20.65 0.50
C SER A 16 17.83 -19.37 0.99
N PHE A 17 17.18 -18.64 0.08
CA PHE A 17 16.25 -17.56 0.44
C PHE A 17 15.10 -18.17 1.24
N GLN A 18 15.22 -18.20 2.56
CA GLN A 18 14.09 -18.39 3.46
C GLN A 18 13.27 -17.09 3.43
N GLY A 19 12.31 -17.02 2.51
CA GLY A 19 11.43 -15.86 2.31
C GLY A 19 10.45 -15.69 3.46
N ALA A 20 10.81 -14.83 4.41
CA ALA A 20 10.03 -14.05 5.39
C ALA A 20 8.78 -14.63 6.11
N PHE A 21 8.49 -15.92 5.98
CA PHE A 21 7.41 -16.59 6.68
C PHE A 21 7.95 -17.40 7.86
N ALA A 22 7.33 -17.23 9.02
CA ALA A 22 7.66 -17.99 10.21
C ALA A 22 6.67 -19.14 10.41
N ASP A 23 7.21 -20.34 10.59
CA ASP A 23 6.44 -21.58 10.75
C ASP A 23 6.19 -21.96 12.21
N ALA A 24 4.96 -22.35 12.51
CA ALA A 24 4.60 -23.02 13.76
C ALA A 24 3.80 -24.30 13.45
N THR A 25 4.17 -25.41 14.11
CA THR A 25 3.42 -26.67 14.02
C THR A 25 2.53 -26.84 15.24
N THR A 26 1.25 -27.12 15.02
CA THR A 26 0.35 -27.57 16.09
C THR A 26 -0.21 -28.95 15.74
N LYS A 27 -0.10 -29.90 16.68
CA LYS A 27 -0.72 -31.23 16.55
C LYS A 27 -2.17 -31.11 16.99
N ASP A 28 -3.10 -31.24 16.05
CA ASP A 28 -4.53 -31.39 16.38
C ASP A 28 -4.78 -32.88 16.70
N SER A 29 -5.22 -33.17 17.92
CA SER A 29 -5.19 -34.52 18.51
C SER A 29 -6.36 -35.44 18.09
N SER A 30 -7.17 -35.05 17.12
CA SER A 30 -8.32 -35.86 16.67
C SER A 30 -8.11 -36.61 15.34
N ASP A 31 -7.24 -36.14 14.44
CA ASP A 31 -7.13 -36.71 13.07
C ASP A 31 -5.69 -36.97 12.59
N GLY A 32 -4.66 -36.69 13.39
CA GLY A 32 -3.26 -36.91 13.00
C GLY A 32 -2.74 -35.99 11.88
N ILE A 33 -3.57 -35.07 11.36
CA ILE A 33 -3.17 -34.04 10.40
C ILE A 33 -2.51 -32.88 11.16
N VAL A 34 -1.19 -32.72 10.98
CA VAL A 34 -0.46 -31.55 11.48
C VAL A 34 -0.81 -30.35 10.62
N LYS A 35 -1.58 -29.40 11.14
CA LYS A 35 -1.79 -28.10 10.47
C LYS A 35 -0.56 -27.23 10.72
N ARG A 36 0.17 -26.93 9.66
CA ARG A 36 1.29 -25.98 9.68
C ARG A 36 0.73 -24.58 9.55
N TRP A 37 0.89 -23.78 10.59
CA TRP A 37 0.55 -22.37 10.57
C TRP A 37 1.76 -21.58 10.14
N ILE A 38 1.54 -20.73 9.14
CA ILE A 38 2.49 -19.74 8.65
C ILE A 38 2.10 -18.39 9.25
N SER A 39 3.10 -17.59 9.56
CA SER A 39 2.90 -16.24 10.06
C SER A 39 3.81 -15.22 9.40
N SER A 40 3.29 -13.99 9.28
CA SER A 40 3.98 -12.83 8.74
C SER A 40 3.55 -11.58 9.49
N SER A 41 4.43 -10.57 9.50
CA SER A 41 4.08 -9.23 9.97
C SER A 41 3.22 -8.52 8.94
N VAL A 42 2.19 -7.81 9.40
CA VAL A 42 1.49 -6.83 8.55
C VAL A 42 2.31 -5.55 8.56
N ASP A 43 3.09 -5.35 7.50
CA ASP A 43 3.99 -4.20 7.32
C ASP A 43 3.76 -3.59 5.93
N HIS A 44 2.88 -2.59 5.88
CA HIS A 44 2.55 -1.86 4.66
C HIS A 44 2.33 -0.37 4.95
N TRP A 45 2.37 0.44 3.90
CA TRP A 45 2.00 1.86 3.93
C TRP A 45 0.85 2.16 2.98
N GLN A 46 -0.08 3.03 3.40
CA GLN A 46 -1.18 3.56 2.58
C GLN A 46 -1.31 5.09 2.80
N THR A 47 -1.23 5.89 1.73
CA THR A 47 -0.98 7.36 1.71
C THR A 47 -1.82 8.29 2.60
N TYR A 48 -2.94 7.87 3.19
CA TYR A 48 -3.82 8.78 3.97
C TYR A 48 -4.14 8.29 5.37
N SER A 49 -4.62 7.06 5.49
CA SER A 49 -5.03 6.48 6.77
C SER A 49 -4.20 5.24 7.04
N GLN A 50 -3.05 5.43 7.66
CA GLN A 50 -2.12 4.34 7.94
C GLN A 50 -2.65 3.44 9.06
N SER A 51 -2.58 2.11 8.86
CA SER A 51 -2.84 1.17 9.94
C SER A 51 -1.69 1.17 10.94
N GLY A 52 -2.02 1.06 12.23
CA GLY A 52 -1.02 0.93 13.29
C GLY A 52 -0.08 -0.27 13.04
N SER A 53 1.16 -0.12 13.52
CA SER A 53 2.18 -1.17 13.47
C SER A 53 1.80 -2.35 14.39
N ASN A 54 2.50 -3.48 14.25
CA ASN A 54 2.33 -4.70 15.06
C ASN A 54 1.12 -5.59 14.72
N GLY A 55 0.69 -5.58 13.45
CA GLY A 55 -0.18 -6.64 12.94
C GLY A 55 0.61 -7.93 12.73
N VAL A 56 0.02 -9.07 13.08
CA VAL A 56 0.51 -10.40 12.72
C VAL A 56 -0.59 -11.11 11.96
N HIS A 57 -0.28 -11.51 10.73
CA HIS A 57 -1.13 -12.38 9.93
C HIS A 57 -0.71 -13.83 10.16
N LYS A 58 -1.70 -14.71 10.31
CA LYS A 58 -1.51 -16.16 10.45
C LYS A 58 -2.40 -16.88 9.46
N PHE A 59 -1.85 -17.84 8.74
CA PHE A 59 -2.59 -18.60 7.76
C PHE A 59 -2.11 -20.04 7.64
N THR A 60 -2.96 -20.89 7.06
CA THR A 60 -2.59 -22.22 6.59
C THR A 60 -2.62 -22.24 5.07
N GLU A 61 -1.58 -22.79 4.44
CA GLU A 61 -1.59 -23.04 2.99
C GLU A 61 -2.77 -23.94 2.64
N SER A 62 -3.56 -23.52 1.65
CA SER A 62 -4.68 -24.31 1.15
C SER A 62 -5.14 -23.81 -0.22
N ASP A 63 -5.69 -24.72 -1.01
CA ASP A 63 -6.34 -24.45 -2.30
C ASP A 63 -7.77 -23.90 -2.14
N ASN A 64 -8.15 -23.52 -0.92
CA ASN A 64 -9.46 -22.92 -0.67
C ASN A 64 -9.61 -21.62 -1.47
N SER A 65 -10.77 -21.45 -2.11
CA SER A 65 -11.08 -20.23 -2.84
C SER A 65 -11.40 -19.05 -1.93
N PHE A 66 -11.05 -17.85 -2.38
CA PHE A 66 -11.47 -16.61 -1.75
C PHE A 66 -12.97 -16.38 -1.95
N LYS A 67 -13.65 -15.96 -0.89
CA LYS A 67 -15.05 -15.52 -0.93
C LYS A 67 -15.12 -14.03 -0.70
N ILE A 68 -15.87 -13.34 -1.54
CA ILE A 68 -16.05 -11.88 -1.49
C ILE A 68 -17.48 -11.57 -1.10
N ARG A 69 -17.68 -10.71 -0.11
CA ARG A 69 -19.00 -10.23 0.31
C ARG A 69 -18.98 -8.72 0.50
N LYS A 70 -19.94 -8.01 -0.09
CA LYS A 70 -20.15 -6.58 0.19
C LYS A 70 -20.71 -6.42 1.61
N ALA A 71 -20.11 -5.54 2.39
CA ALA A 71 -20.59 -5.15 3.71
C ALA A 71 -21.42 -3.86 3.60
N SER A 72 -22.31 -3.64 4.57
CA SER A 72 -23.03 -2.37 4.67
C SER A 72 -22.04 -1.23 4.96
N PRO A 73 -22.13 -0.09 4.26
CA PRO A 73 -21.27 1.06 4.56
C PRO A 73 -21.68 1.70 5.91
N PRO A 74 -20.79 2.49 6.54
CA PRO A 74 -21.09 3.18 7.80
C PRO A 74 -22.20 4.24 7.65
N SER A 75 -22.33 4.81 6.46
CA SER A 75 -23.30 5.85 6.10
C SER A 75 -23.61 5.80 4.60
N LYS A 76 -24.78 6.31 4.17
CA LYS A 76 -25.12 6.48 2.75
C LYS A 76 -24.24 7.52 2.04
N ASN A 77 -23.62 8.41 2.81
CA ASN A 77 -22.74 9.47 2.31
C ASN A 77 -21.26 9.07 2.34
N PHE A 78 -20.95 7.87 2.83
CA PHE A 78 -19.59 7.34 2.85
C PHE A 78 -19.15 7.05 1.41
N ARG A 79 -18.36 7.96 0.82
CA ARG A 79 -17.92 7.88 -0.59
C ARG A 79 -16.42 8.05 -0.76
N THR A 80 -15.78 8.78 0.15
CA THR A 80 -14.32 8.98 0.20
C THR A 80 -13.72 8.10 1.30
N GLY A 81 -13.98 6.80 1.20
CA GLY A 81 -13.72 5.85 2.27
C GLY A 81 -12.28 5.36 2.31
N TYR A 82 -11.65 5.39 3.48
CA TYR A 82 -10.40 4.70 3.80
C TYR A 82 -10.63 3.74 4.96
N THR A 83 -9.85 2.66 5.00
CA THR A 83 -9.89 1.70 6.10
C THR A 83 -8.53 1.62 6.74
N PHE A 84 -8.49 1.55 8.07
CA PHE A 84 -7.25 1.43 8.81
C PHE A 84 -7.49 0.78 10.18
N ILE A 85 -6.40 0.33 10.80
CA ILE A 85 -6.39 -0.16 12.17
C ILE A 85 -5.83 0.89 13.11
N TYR A 86 -6.54 1.12 14.21
CA TYR A 86 -6.05 1.93 15.32
C TYR A 86 -6.45 1.27 16.63
N ASN A 87 -5.55 1.18 17.61
CA ASN A 87 -5.83 0.53 18.91
C ASN A 87 -6.60 -0.80 18.79
N LYS A 88 -6.10 -1.69 17.92
CA LYS A 88 -6.66 -3.03 17.61
C LYS A 88 -8.07 -3.06 17.03
N SER A 89 -8.61 -1.90 16.66
CA SER A 89 -9.96 -1.79 16.14
C SER A 89 -9.92 -1.37 14.68
N LEU A 90 -10.88 -1.87 13.91
CA LEU A 90 -11.08 -1.51 12.52
C LEU A 90 -11.88 -0.21 12.41
N TYR A 91 -11.30 0.77 11.70
CA TYR A 91 -11.90 2.07 11.45
C TYR A 91 -12.09 2.30 9.97
N PHE A 92 -13.11 3.11 9.67
CA PHE A 92 -13.44 3.58 8.33
C PHE A 92 -13.50 5.09 8.38
N GLU A 93 -12.61 5.76 7.66
CA GLU A 93 -12.54 7.21 7.58
C GLU A 93 -13.18 7.72 6.31
N ASP A 94 -14.01 8.74 6.44
CA ASP A 94 -14.58 9.47 5.32
C ASP A 94 -13.88 10.82 5.23
N LEU A 95 -12.84 10.89 4.39
CA LEU A 95 -12.04 12.12 4.25
C LEU A 95 -12.87 13.28 3.70
N GLY A 96 -13.87 13.00 2.86
CA GLY A 96 -14.73 14.04 2.29
C GLY A 96 -15.61 14.72 3.34
N ASN A 97 -16.02 13.98 4.37
CA ASN A 97 -16.91 14.46 5.41
C ASN A 97 -16.22 14.67 6.78
N ASN A 98 -14.90 14.48 6.85
CA ASN A 98 -14.09 14.61 8.06
C ASN A 98 -14.68 13.85 9.28
N ILE A 99 -15.07 12.60 9.05
CA ILE A 99 -15.67 11.73 10.07
C ILE A 99 -15.11 10.33 9.97
N SER A 100 -14.87 9.69 11.11
CA SER A 100 -14.43 8.32 11.19
C SER A 100 -15.50 7.43 11.84
N TYR A 101 -15.47 6.15 11.55
CA TYR A 101 -16.42 5.16 12.06
C TYR A 101 -15.69 3.97 12.64
N LYS A 102 -15.89 3.69 13.92
CA LYS A 102 -15.40 2.47 14.57
C LYS A 102 -16.36 1.33 14.28
N ARG A 103 -15.88 0.23 13.69
CA ARG A 103 -16.68 -0.99 13.53
C ARG A 103 -16.64 -1.80 14.83
N ASN A 104 -17.80 -2.28 15.29
CA ASN A 104 -17.88 -3.17 16.45
C ASN A 104 -17.99 -4.65 16.02
N TRP A 105 -18.00 -5.54 17.01
CA TRP A 105 -18.05 -6.99 16.82
C TRP A 105 -19.34 -7.49 16.14
N LEU A 106 -20.46 -6.78 16.33
CA LEU A 106 -21.73 -7.03 15.63
C LEU A 106 -21.72 -6.55 14.17
N GLY A 107 -20.68 -5.83 13.76
CA GLY A 107 -20.56 -5.25 12.43
C GLY A 107 -21.31 -3.95 12.22
N SER A 108 -21.83 -3.32 13.28
CA SER A 108 -22.34 -1.95 13.21
C SER A 108 -21.24 -0.92 13.47
N TYR A 109 -21.55 0.33 13.12
CA TYR A 109 -20.59 1.43 13.08
C TYR A 109 -20.95 2.48 14.12
N LYS A 110 -19.96 2.94 14.89
CA LYS A 110 -20.08 4.07 15.81
C LYS A 110 -19.29 5.25 15.25
N PRO A 111 -19.90 6.42 15.00
CA PRO A 111 -19.17 7.60 14.56
C PRO A 111 -18.20 8.05 15.67
N VAL A 112 -17.00 8.44 15.26
CA VAL A 112 -15.94 8.95 16.10
C VAL A 112 -15.19 10.06 15.34
N LYS A 113 -14.56 10.97 16.08
CA LYS A 113 -13.58 11.88 15.50
C LYS A 113 -12.20 11.37 15.87
N LEU A 114 -11.51 10.81 14.89
CA LEU A 114 -10.10 10.46 14.98
C LEU A 114 -9.38 11.26 13.91
N SER A 115 -8.24 11.82 14.26
CA SER A 115 -7.25 12.25 13.27
C SER A 115 -6.37 11.05 12.98
N SER A 116 -6.29 10.63 11.72
CA SER A 116 -5.25 9.70 11.29
C SER A 116 -3.88 10.33 11.62
N ASN A 117 -3.01 9.57 12.27
CA ASN A 117 -1.66 10.04 12.54
C ASN A 117 -0.81 9.84 11.28
N SER A 118 -0.13 10.88 10.83
CA SER A 118 0.83 10.82 9.71
C SER A 118 2.24 10.44 10.17
N GLU A 119 2.47 10.32 11.48
CA GLU A 119 3.74 9.84 12.04
C GLU A 119 4.08 8.44 11.52
N TYR A 120 5.35 8.27 11.19
CA TYR A 120 5.90 6.98 10.79
C TYR A 120 7.04 6.64 11.74
N ASN A 121 6.94 5.50 12.43
CA ASN A 121 7.97 5.02 13.34
C ASN A 121 8.73 3.86 12.68
N ALA A 122 10.02 4.05 12.43
CA ALA A 122 10.87 3.07 11.76
C ALA A 122 12.35 3.26 12.12
N ALA A 123 13.12 2.17 12.06
CA ALA A 123 14.58 2.18 12.29
C ALA A 123 15.07 2.88 13.58
N GLY A 124 14.23 2.98 14.61
CA GLY A 124 14.56 3.67 15.87
C GLY A 124 14.29 5.18 15.88
N TYR A 125 13.56 5.68 14.88
CA TYR A 125 13.20 7.09 14.73
C TYR A 125 11.69 7.25 14.55
N ASN A 126 11.17 8.37 15.04
CA ASN A 126 9.90 8.95 14.62
C ASN A 126 10.14 9.91 13.45
N PHE A 127 9.33 9.80 12.40
CA PHE A 127 9.37 10.66 11.24
C PHE A 127 8.16 11.60 11.25
N GLU A 128 8.44 12.89 11.35
CA GLU A 128 7.44 13.96 11.43
C GLU A 128 7.54 14.88 10.21
N VAL A 129 6.40 15.34 9.72
CA VAL A 129 6.31 16.14 8.49
C VAL A 129 5.61 17.46 8.77
N ASP A 130 6.25 18.55 8.35
CA ASP A 130 5.60 19.84 8.15
C ASP A 130 5.59 20.15 6.66
N SER A 131 4.51 19.74 5.97
CA SER A 131 4.36 19.98 4.53
C SER A 131 4.16 21.45 4.18
N TYR A 132 3.70 22.27 5.12
CA TYR A 132 3.51 23.70 4.88
C TYR A 132 4.88 24.39 4.73
N SER A 133 5.81 24.09 5.64
CA SER A 133 7.17 24.62 5.59
C SER A 133 8.12 23.81 4.70
N GLY A 134 7.72 22.60 4.28
CA GLY A 134 8.53 21.72 3.45
C GLY A 134 9.62 20.98 4.21
N LEU A 135 9.30 20.47 5.41
CA LEU A 135 10.24 19.83 6.31
C LEU A 135 9.83 18.39 6.62
N ILE A 136 10.83 17.51 6.71
CA ILE A 136 10.71 16.19 7.34
C ILE A 136 11.82 16.04 8.37
N SER A 137 11.45 15.60 9.57
CA SER A 137 12.35 15.39 10.70
C SER A 137 12.44 13.90 11.01
N ALA A 138 13.65 13.40 11.26
CA ALA A 138 13.91 12.09 11.84
C ALA A 138 14.36 12.29 13.29
N CYS A 139 13.45 12.08 14.24
CA CYS A 139 13.68 12.23 15.67
C CYS A 139 13.96 10.86 16.30
N PRO A 140 15.12 10.65 16.92
CA PRO A 140 15.41 9.40 17.64
C PRO A 140 14.33 9.11 18.69
N LEU A 141 13.91 7.84 18.82
CA LEU A 141 12.95 7.44 19.85
C LEU A 141 13.53 7.47 21.28
N SER A 142 14.84 7.66 21.42
CA SER A 142 15.52 7.92 22.68
C SER A 142 15.68 9.42 22.88
N ASP A 143 15.26 9.95 24.02
CA ASP A 143 15.19 11.39 24.35
C ASP A 143 16.55 12.14 24.33
N ASP A 144 17.68 11.45 24.19
CA ASP A 144 19.02 12.03 24.34
C ASP A 144 19.65 12.57 23.03
N ASN A 145 18.97 12.49 21.89
CA ASN A 145 19.56 12.83 20.58
C ASN A 145 18.72 13.83 19.77
N GLU A 146 19.41 14.75 19.07
CA GLU A 146 18.77 15.77 18.23
C GLU A 146 18.10 15.16 16.99
N CYS A 147 16.94 15.73 16.61
CA CYS A 147 16.26 15.40 15.36
C CYS A 147 17.08 15.87 14.15
N LYS A 148 17.18 15.02 13.13
CA LYS A 148 17.78 15.37 11.84
C LYS A 148 16.71 15.89 10.90
N VAL A 149 16.83 17.12 10.43
CA VAL A 149 15.84 17.77 9.57
C VAL A 149 16.30 17.75 8.11
N PHE A 150 15.34 17.53 7.20
CA PHE A 150 15.55 17.61 5.76
C PHE A 150 14.50 18.53 5.13
N ASN A 151 14.94 19.34 4.17
CA ASN A 151 14.09 20.29 3.46
C ASN A 151 13.66 19.73 2.10
N PHE A 152 12.40 19.92 1.74
CA PHE A 152 11.85 19.67 0.42
C PHE A 152 10.96 20.85 0.02
N GLN A 153 10.38 20.80 -1.18
CA GLN A 153 9.55 21.89 -1.69
C GLN A 153 8.34 22.18 -0.77
N PRO A 154 8.16 23.41 -0.24
CA PRO A 154 6.96 23.78 0.52
C PRO A 154 5.67 23.49 -0.25
N GLY A 155 4.67 22.95 0.44
CA GLY A 155 3.42 22.46 -0.14
C GLY A 155 3.49 21.06 -0.76
N SER A 156 4.68 20.46 -0.84
CA SER A 156 4.85 19.04 -1.15
C SER A 156 4.54 18.19 0.10
N TYR A 157 4.21 16.92 -0.09
CA TYR A 157 3.82 16.02 0.99
C TYR A 157 4.33 14.60 0.72
N PRO A 158 4.97 13.93 1.69
CA PRO A 158 5.34 12.51 1.65
C PRO A 158 4.14 11.57 1.44
N TYR A 159 3.98 11.00 0.25
CA TYR A 159 2.89 10.05 -0.01
C TYR A 159 3.18 8.63 0.45
N VAL A 160 4.45 8.24 0.51
CA VAL A 160 4.84 6.88 0.87
C VAL A 160 6.04 6.88 1.80
N TYR A 161 6.04 5.93 2.73
CA TYR A 161 7.23 5.50 3.47
C TYR A 161 7.52 4.03 3.19
N ALA A 162 8.79 3.66 3.21
CA ALA A 162 9.25 2.27 3.11
C ALA A 162 10.52 2.09 3.96
N GLN A 163 10.70 0.92 4.57
CA GLN A 163 11.90 0.63 5.36
C GLN A 163 12.56 -0.67 4.92
N LYS A 164 13.89 -0.69 4.92
CA LYS A 164 14.69 -1.90 4.67
C LYS A 164 16.04 -1.77 5.37
N GLU A 165 16.38 -2.73 6.22
CA GLU A 165 17.71 -2.86 6.84
C GLU A 165 18.21 -1.56 7.52
N GLY A 166 17.32 -0.89 8.25
CA GLY A 166 17.64 0.36 8.96
C GLY A 166 17.62 1.62 8.08
N SER A 167 17.43 1.47 6.77
CA SER A 167 17.16 2.59 5.86
C SER A 167 15.67 2.88 5.80
N VAL A 168 15.30 4.17 5.78
CA VAL A 168 13.93 4.64 5.58
C VAL A 168 13.88 5.51 4.33
N LEU A 169 13.05 5.10 3.37
CA LEU A 169 12.77 5.82 2.15
C LEU A 169 11.43 6.54 2.30
N SER A 170 11.37 7.79 1.86
CA SER A 170 10.13 8.53 1.67
C SER A 170 10.08 9.17 0.29
N ILE A 171 8.91 9.23 -0.34
CA ILE A 171 8.74 9.88 -1.64
C ILE A 171 7.56 10.85 -1.58
N THR A 172 7.81 12.08 -2.00
CA THR A 172 6.79 13.13 -2.01
C THR A 172 5.87 13.05 -3.22
N ASN A 173 4.74 13.76 -3.17
CA ASN A 173 3.85 13.95 -4.31
C ASN A 173 4.51 14.68 -5.51
N TYR A 174 5.71 15.24 -5.34
CA TYR A 174 6.51 15.79 -6.45
C TYR A 174 7.39 14.73 -7.13
N GLY A 175 7.46 13.52 -6.58
CA GLY A 175 8.37 12.45 -7.01
C GLY A 175 9.80 12.65 -6.50
N GLU A 176 9.99 13.47 -5.46
CA GLU A 176 11.27 13.63 -4.76
C GLU A 176 11.44 12.47 -3.78
N ALA A 177 12.39 11.58 -4.06
CA ALA A 177 12.74 10.47 -3.18
C ALA A 177 13.86 10.89 -2.22
N ILE A 178 13.65 10.60 -0.94
CA ILE A 178 14.51 11.01 0.17
C ILE A 178 14.82 9.77 1.00
N LEU A 179 16.10 9.52 1.23
CA LEU A 179 16.59 8.37 1.98
C LEU A 179 17.18 8.84 3.31
N PHE A 180 16.71 8.28 4.41
CA PHE A 180 17.36 8.37 5.71
C PHE A 180 18.11 7.06 6.00
N LYS A 181 19.41 7.16 6.27
CA LYS A 181 20.25 6.00 6.58
C LYS A 181 21.39 6.39 7.50
N ASN A 182 21.64 5.59 8.53
CA ASN A 182 22.75 5.81 9.47
C ASN A 182 22.76 7.21 10.11
N GLY A 183 21.57 7.75 10.43
CA GLY A 183 21.44 9.06 11.05
C GLY A 183 21.58 10.25 10.09
N GLU A 184 21.64 10.02 8.79
CA GLU A 184 21.86 11.06 7.79
C GLU A 184 20.82 11.00 6.67
N TRP A 185 20.47 12.17 6.14
CA TRP A 185 19.54 12.31 5.04
C TRP A 185 20.26 12.38 3.69
N CYS A 186 19.57 11.93 2.65
CA CYS A 186 20.04 11.99 1.29
C CYS A 186 18.87 12.26 0.33
N ARG A 187 19.04 13.27 -0.53
CA ARG A 187 18.17 13.47 -1.71
C ARG A 187 18.59 12.50 -2.80
N MET A 188 17.68 11.63 -3.24
CA MET A 188 17.98 10.66 -4.30
C MET A 188 17.81 11.29 -5.69
N SER A 189 18.73 10.98 -6.61
CA SER A 189 18.59 11.29 -8.03
C SER A 189 17.91 10.14 -8.75
N MET A 190 17.15 10.43 -9.81
CA MET A 190 16.59 9.41 -10.69
C MET A 190 17.38 9.40 -12.01
N ARG A 191 18.00 8.26 -12.35
CA ARG A 191 18.68 8.01 -13.63
C ARG A 191 18.27 6.64 -14.15
N ASP A 192 17.90 6.56 -15.42
CA ASP A 192 17.44 5.32 -16.06
C ASP A 192 16.38 4.58 -15.22
N ASP A 193 15.44 5.35 -14.67
CA ASP A 193 14.35 4.87 -13.83
C ASP A 193 14.75 4.25 -12.48
N ILE A 194 15.99 4.48 -12.06
CA ILE A 194 16.53 4.04 -10.77
C ILE A 194 16.78 5.27 -9.90
N TYR A 195 16.24 5.25 -8.68
CA TYR A 195 16.56 6.24 -7.66
C TYR A 195 17.75 5.77 -6.83
N SER A 196 18.75 6.62 -6.69
CA SER A 196 19.92 6.38 -5.84
C SER A 196 20.44 7.67 -5.22
N CYS A 197 21.11 7.58 -4.08
CA CYS A 197 21.86 8.70 -3.52
C CYS A 197 22.99 9.13 -4.46
N THR A 198 23.20 10.44 -4.59
CA THR A 198 24.31 11.00 -5.36
C THR A 198 25.09 12.04 -4.55
N ASN A 199 26.37 12.19 -4.90
CA ASN A 199 27.26 13.22 -4.37
C ASN A 199 27.82 14.03 -5.57
N PRO A 200 27.74 15.37 -5.60
CA PRO A 200 27.22 16.28 -4.57
C PRO A 200 25.71 16.18 -4.34
N GLU A 201 25.26 16.73 -3.21
CA GLU A 201 23.84 16.83 -2.86
C GLU A 201 23.08 17.60 -3.96
N LEU A 202 21.90 17.10 -4.32
CA LEU A 202 21.05 17.70 -5.33
C LEU A 202 20.29 18.91 -4.77
N PRO A 203 19.93 19.91 -5.60
CA PRO A 203 19.00 20.96 -5.17
C PRO A 203 17.60 20.38 -4.90
N ILE A 204 16.78 21.12 -4.14
CA ILE A 204 15.37 20.80 -3.91
C ILE A 204 14.62 20.71 -5.25
N LEU A 205 13.77 19.70 -5.38
CA LEU A 205 12.94 19.51 -6.57
C LEU A 205 11.78 20.53 -6.59
N SER A 206 11.94 21.63 -7.32
CA SER A 206 10.92 22.69 -7.41
C SER A 206 9.80 22.41 -8.43
N VAL A 207 10.01 21.48 -9.35
CA VAL A 207 9.04 21.10 -10.39
C VAL A 207 8.69 19.60 -10.25
N PRO A 208 7.40 19.23 -10.15
CA PRO A 208 7.00 17.83 -10.04
C PRO A 208 7.48 16.99 -11.23
N ARG A 209 7.93 15.76 -10.97
CA ARG A 209 8.34 14.78 -12.00
C ARG A 209 7.19 14.12 -12.74
N ALA A 210 5.95 14.43 -12.38
CA ALA A 210 4.76 13.66 -12.79
C ALA A 210 4.94 12.15 -12.54
N ILE A 211 5.52 11.82 -11.37
CA ILE A 211 5.70 10.48 -10.83
C ILE A 211 5.34 10.56 -9.34
N GLN A 212 4.53 9.62 -8.86
CA GLN A 212 4.07 9.56 -7.48
C GLN A 212 4.02 8.12 -7.01
N PHE A 213 4.18 7.90 -5.71
CA PHE A 213 4.10 6.59 -5.10
C PHE A 213 3.11 6.60 -3.94
N TYR A 214 2.21 5.62 -3.88
CA TYR A 214 1.02 5.67 -3.02
C TYR A 214 0.92 4.56 -1.97
N SER A 215 1.69 3.51 -2.14
CA SER A 215 1.70 2.42 -1.18
C SER A 215 3.06 1.77 -1.13
N SER A 216 3.35 1.15 0.01
CA SER A 216 4.48 0.24 0.15
C SER A 216 4.07 -1.01 0.90
N ILE A 217 4.82 -2.10 0.74
CA ILE A 217 4.63 -3.33 1.52
C ILE A 217 5.95 -4.07 1.64
N ASN A 218 6.20 -4.66 2.81
CA ASN A 218 7.20 -5.71 2.96
C ASN A 218 6.53 -7.07 2.71
N TYR A 219 6.81 -7.67 1.56
CA TYR A 219 6.24 -8.93 1.12
C TYR A 219 7.34 -9.94 0.85
N GLN A 220 7.36 -11.04 1.62
CA GLN A 220 8.36 -12.10 1.48
C GLN A 220 9.82 -11.60 1.50
N GLY A 221 10.09 -10.55 2.30
CA GLY A 221 11.40 -9.94 2.45
C GLY A 221 11.74 -8.88 1.40
N ARG A 222 10.83 -8.62 0.47
CA ARG A 222 10.96 -7.59 -0.58
C ARG A 222 10.13 -6.38 -0.21
N VAL A 223 10.69 -5.20 -0.37
CA VAL A 223 9.99 -3.95 -0.05
C VAL A 223 9.53 -3.34 -1.36
N LEU A 224 8.22 -3.47 -1.63
CA LEU A 224 7.60 -3.04 -2.86
C LEU A 224 6.94 -1.67 -2.67
N LEU A 225 6.98 -0.82 -3.68
CA LEU A 225 6.29 0.47 -3.73
C LEU A 225 5.43 0.56 -4.99
N GLY A 226 4.22 1.10 -4.89
CA GLY A 226 3.30 1.23 -6.01
C GLY A 226 3.34 2.62 -6.64
N GLU A 227 3.59 2.68 -7.95
CA GLU A 227 3.81 3.92 -8.71
C GLU A 227 2.58 4.35 -9.54
N TRP A 228 2.50 5.67 -9.77
CA TRP A 228 1.78 6.35 -10.84
C TRP A 228 2.79 7.15 -11.69
N PRO A 229 2.66 7.21 -13.03
CA PRO A 229 1.47 6.87 -13.85
C PRO A 229 1.52 5.54 -14.62
N THR A 230 2.53 4.70 -14.39
CA THR A 230 2.67 3.44 -15.13
C THR A 230 1.94 2.29 -14.46
N GLY A 231 1.67 2.39 -13.15
CA GLY A 231 1.13 1.29 -12.34
C GLY A 231 2.19 0.25 -11.98
N ARG A 232 3.47 0.51 -12.27
CA ARG A 232 4.54 -0.43 -11.95
C ARG A 232 4.73 -0.53 -10.44
N LEU A 233 5.20 -1.69 -10.03
CA LEU A 233 5.80 -1.84 -8.71
C LEU A 233 7.28 -1.54 -8.83
N TYR A 234 7.81 -0.83 -7.84
CA TYR A 234 9.24 -0.65 -7.62
C TYR A 234 9.67 -1.47 -6.41
N GLU A 235 10.95 -1.78 -6.32
CA GLU A 235 11.54 -2.48 -5.20
C GLU A 235 12.65 -1.64 -4.59
N PHE A 236 12.58 -1.47 -3.27
CA PHE A 236 13.57 -0.79 -2.46
C PHE A 236 14.44 -1.83 -1.74
N ASP A 237 15.75 -1.79 -1.99
CA ASP A 237 16.70 -2.74 -1.40
C ASP A 237 17.45 -2.19 -0.17
N GLY A 238 17.07 -1.00 0.32
CA GLY A 238 17.76 -0.32 1.41
C GLY A 238 18.83 0.67 0.94
N VAL A 239 19.09 0.74 -0.37
CA VAL A 239 20.02 1.69 -0.99
C VAL A 239 19.39 2.35 -2.21
N GLU A 240 18.79 1.56 -3.09
CA GLU A 240 18.21 2.00 -4.36
C GLU A 240 16.73 1.62 -4.43
N LEU A 241 15.98 2.42 -5.21
CA LEU A 241 14.62 2.09 -5.63
C LEU A 241 14.60 1.92 -7.15
N LYS A 242 14.15 0.76 -7.63
CA LYS A 242 14.18 0.40 -9.05
C LYS A 242 12.91 -0.35 -9.47
N PRO A 243 12.57 -0.41 -10.77
CA PRO A 243 11.41 -1.18 -11.23
C PRO A 243 11.51 -2.64 -10.80
N SER A 244 10.41 -3.17 -10.26
CA SER A 244 10.33 -4.54 -9.76
C SER A 244 9.78 -5.49 -10.81
N ASN A 245 10.34 -6.70 -10.85
CA ASN A 245 9.77 -7.83 -11.60
C ASN A 245 8.46 -8.37 -10.99
N MET A 246 8.01 -7.82 -9.85
CA MET A 246 6.71 -8.13 -9.25
C MET A 246 5.56 -7.33 -9.85
N THR A 247 5.80 -6.47 -10.84
CA THR A 247 4.68 -5.80 -11.52
C THR A 247 3.78 -6.86 -12.19
N PRO A 248 2.44 -6.81 -12.02
CA PRO A 248 1.53 -7.69 -12.74
C PRO A 248 1.78 -7.64 -14.26
N PRO A 249 1.90 -8.80 -14.96
CA PRO A 249 2.35 -8.83 -16.35
C PRO A 249 1.52 -7.97 -17.31
N GLU A 250 0.19 -7.93 -17.15
CA GLU A 250 -0.67 -7.09 -18.01
C GLU A 250 -0.46 -5.60 -17.77
N ILE A 251 -0.11 -5.19 -16.54
CA ILE A 251 0.24 -3.80 -16.23
C ILE A 251 1.64 -3.48 -16.77
N ALA A 252 2.59 -4.42 -16.64
CA ALA A 252 3.95 -4.26 -17.17
C ALA A 252 3.94 -3.99 -18.69
N LYS A 253 3.11 -4.70 -19.46
CA LYS A 253 2.94 -4.48 -20.91
C LYS A 253 2.43 -3.08 -21.28
N LEU A 254 1.79 -2.38 -20.35
CA LEU A 254 1.21 -1.05 -20.56
C LEU A 254 2.08 0.08 -19.99
N SER A 255 3.17 -0.25 -19.30
CA SER A 255 3.92 0.73 -18.50
C SER A 255 4.52 1.85 -19.35
N ASP A 256 5.07 1.54 -20.52
CA ASP A 256 5.65 2.53 -21.44
C ASP A 256 4.63 3.53 -21.98
N LYS A 257 3.33 3.19 -21.93
CA LYS A 257 2.25 4.06 -22.41
C LYS A 257 1.90 5.16 -21.40
N ARG A 258 2.33 5.05 -20.14
CA ARG A 258 2.06 6.03 -19.06
C ARG A 258 0.59 6.50 -19.03
N LEU A 259 -0.35 5.57 -19.14
CA LEU A 259 -1.78 5.88 -19.28
C LEU A 259 -2.37 6.58 -18.04
N GLY A 260 -1.66 6.56 -16.91
CA GLY A 260 -2.14 7.04 -15.62
C GLY A 260 -2.60 5.92 -14.69
N TYR A 261 -2.12 4.68 -14.86
CA TYR A 261 -2.37 3.64 -13.85
C TYR A 261 -1.66 4.01 -12.54
N GLU A 262 -2.34 3.78 -11.42
CA GLU A 262 -1.78 3.99 -10.07
C GLU A 262 -1.86 2.68 -9.32
N ALA A 263 -0.71 2.12 -8.93
CA ALA A 263 -0.66 1.02 -7.96
C ALA A 263 -0.88 1.59 -6.54
N GLN A 264 -2.16 1.81 -6.23
CA GLN A 264 -2.56 2.66 -5.12
C GLN A 264 -2.46 1.97 -3.76
N THR A 265 -2.76 0.67 -3.70
CA THR A 265 -2.83 -0.07 -2.43
C THR A 265 -2.19 -1.44 -2.56
N MET A 266 -1.60 -1.90 -1.46
CA MET A 266 -1.02 -3.25 -1.37
C MET A 266 -1.34 -3.89 -0.02
N ALA A 267 -1.58 -5.21 -0.03
CA ALA A 267 -1.77 -5.99 1.18
C ALA A 267 -1.32 -7.43 0.98
N GLU A 268 -0.82 -8.05 2.05
CA GLU A 268 -0.68 -9.50 2.14
C GLU A 268 -1.90 -10.07 2.86
N TYR A 269 -2.48 -11.13 2.28
CA TYR A 269 -3.55 -11.87 2.93
C TYR A 269 -3.53 -13.33 2.49
N CYS A 270 -3.42 -14.23 3.46
CA CYS A 270 -3.23 -15.67 3.28
C CYS A 270 -1.97 -16.03 2.48
N GLY A 271 -0.88 -15.27 2.67
CA GLY A 271 0.38 -15.44 1.93
C GLY A 271 0.38 -14.81 0.53
N ASP A 272 -0.78 -14.50 -0.04
CA ASP A 272 -0.91 -13.86 -1.35
C ASP A 272 -0.71 -12.35 -1.25
N LEU A 273 -0.07 -11.76 -2.26
CA LEU A 273 0.04 -10.30 -2.42
C LEU A 273 -1.12 -9.79 -3.26
N PHE A 274 -1.81 -8.76 -2.78
CA PHE A 274 -2.86 -8.04 -3.50
C PHE A 274 -2.38 -6.64 -3.83
N VAL A 275 -2.66 -6.19 -5.06
CA VAL A 275 -2.36 -4.83 -5.52
C VAL A 275 -3.62 -4.22 -6.13
N GLY A 276 -4.06 -3.09 -5.58
CA GLY A 276 -5.22 -2.34 -6.04
C GLY A 276 -4.83 -1.20 -6.98
N TYR A 277 -5.59 -1.03 -8.05
CA TYR A 277 -5.29 -0.13 -9.15
C TYR A 277 -6.41 0.89 -9.42
N TRP A 278 -6.00 2.15 -9.61
CA TRP A 278 -6.79 3.20 -10.27
C TRP A 278 -6.44 3.22 -11.77
N PRO A 279 -7.36 3.57 -12.69
CA PRO A 279 -8.67 4.20 -12.48
C PRO A 279 -9.91 3.29 -12.52
N LYS A 280 -9.72 1.97 -12.54
CA LYS A 280 -10.83 1.03 -12.74
C LYS A 280 -11.26 0.27 -11.48
N GLY A 281 -10.59 0.48 -10.35
CA GLY A 281 -10.84 -0.27 -9.12
C GLY A 281 -10.56 -1.76 -9.29
N GLU A 282 -9.49 -2.07 -10.01
CA GLU A 282 -9.04 -3.43 -10.29
C GLU A 282 -8.10 -3.90 -9.20
N VAL A 283 -8.15 -5.18 -8.87
CA VAL A 283 -7.20 -5.82 -7.97
C VAL A 283 -6.54 -6.98 -8.70
N TRP A 284 -5.21 -7.02 -8.64
CA TRP A 284 -4.39 -8.14 -9.06
C TRP A 284 -3.90 -8.90 -7.83
N ARG A 285 -3.88 -10.23 -7.91
CA ARG A 285 -3.39 -11.13 -6.86
C ARG A 285 -2.19 -11.90 -7.37
N TYR A 286 -1.09 -11.87 -6.64
CA TYR A 286 0.00 -12.82 -6.82
C TYR A 286 -0.24 -14.00 -5.88
N ASP A 287 -0.52 -15.15 -6.47
CA ASP A 287 -0.66 -16.42 -5.77
C ASP A 287 0.72 -16.89 -5.35
N HIS A 288 0.98 -16.98 -4.04
CA HIS A 288 2.32 -17.32 -3.57
C HIS A 288 2.69 -18.79 -3.80
N LEU A 289 1.71 -19.68 -3.83
CA LEU A 289 1.92 -21.12 -4.04
C LEU A 289 2.17 -21.40 -5.51
N ALA A 290 1.31 -20.88 -6.38
CA ALA A 290 1.44 -21.03 -7.82
C ALA A 290 2.51 -20.10 -8.44
N ARG A 291 2.95 -19.08 -7.69
CA ARG A 291 3.94 -18.07 -8.10
C ARG A 291 3.53 -17.34 -9.37
N GLU A 292 2.25 -17.01 -9.46
CA GLU A 292 1.65 -16.41 -10.65
C GLU A 292 0.74 -15.25 -10.30
N TRP A 293 0.67 -14.28 -11.22
CA TRP A 293 -0.30 -13.20 -11.14
C TRP A 293 -1.62 -13.63 -11.76
N GLN A 294 -2.71 -13.34 -11.04
CA GLN A 294 -4.07 -13.51 -11.50
C GLN A 294 -4.82 -12.19 -11.36
N PHE A 295 -5.64 -11.86 -12.35
CA PHE A 295 -6.65 -10.82 -12.17
C PHE A 295 -7.63 -11.31 -11.11
N PHE A 296 -7.71 -10.59 -9.98
CA PHE A 296 -8.56 -11.02 -8.87
C PHE A 296 -9.99 -10.59 -9.10
N LYS A 297 -10.21 -9.28 -9.22
CA LYS A 297 -11.54 -8.68 -9.39
C LYS A 297 -11.46 -7.19 -9.70
N ARG A 298 -12.41 -6.71 -10.51
CA ARG A 298 -12.87 -5.32 -10.49
C ARG A 298 -13.96 -5.14 -9.42
N PHE A 299 -13.75 -4.23 -8.48
CA PHE A 299 -14.68 -3.97 -7.37
C PHE A 299 -15.77 -2.94 -7.68
N PHE A 300 -15.72 -2.39 -8.89
CA PHE A 300 -16.76 -1.62 -9.53
C PHE A 300 -17.37 -2.43 -10.68
N SER A 301 -18.63 -2.16 -10.98
CA SER A 301 -19.29 -2.73 -12.15
C SER A 301 -18.76 -2.09 -13.42
N ASP A 302 -18.70 -2.88 -14.49
CA ASP A 302 -18.27 -2.37 -15.79
C ASP A 302 -19.20 -1.27 -16.30
N VAL A 303 -18.62 -0.30 -17.00
CA VAL A 303 -19.34 0.75 -17.71
C VAL A 303 -19.17 0.48 -19.21
N GLU A 304 -20.28 0.28 -19.91
CA GLU A 304 -20.26 -0.01 -21.35
C GLU A 304 -19.62 1.16 -22.12
N GLY A 305 -18.71 0.84 -23.04
CA GLY A 305 -18.00 1.85 -23.84
C GLY A 305 -17.12 2.79 -23.02
N GLU A 306 -16.73 2.41 -21.79
CA GLU A 306 -16.03 3.33 -20.90
C GLU A 306 -14.64 3.75 -21.45
N PRO A 307 -14.29 5.04 -21.31
CA PRO A 307 -12.92 5.49 -21.48
C PRO A 307 -12.00 4.91 -20.39
N PHE A 308 -10.69 5.17 -20.51
CA PHE A 308 -9.69 4.69 -19.55
C PHE A 308 -10.06 5.01 -18.09
N ILE A 309 -10.39 6.28 -17.82
CA ILE A 309 -10.95 6.74 -16.54
C ILE A 309 -12.48 6.74 -16.68
N PRO A 310 -13.23 5.88 -15.96
CA PRO A 310 -14.69 5.82 -16.06
C PRO A 310 -15.35 7.21 -15.92
N TYR A 311 -16.35 7.49 -16.76
CA TYR A 311 -17.07 8.77 -16.80
C TYR A 311 -16.23 10.01 -17.14
N SER A 312 -15.03 9.87 -17.69
CA SER A 312 -14.22 11.03 -18.09
C SER A 312 -14.73 11.76 -19.34
N LEU A 313 -15.55 11.10 -20.18
CA LEU A 313 -16.18 11.68 -21.38
C LEU A 313 -17.56 12.28 -21.12
N ARG A 314 -17.97 12.41 -19.86
CA ARG A 314 -19.25 13.04 -19.49
C ARG A 314 -19.26 14.53 -19.86
N GLU A 315 -20.45 15.14 -19.88
CA GLU A 315 -20.61 16.58 -20.05
C GLU A 315 -19.90 17.35 -18.91
N SER A 316 -19.30 18.49 -19.25
CA SER A 316 -18.57 19.31 -18.29
C SER A 316 -19.49 19.79 -17.17
N ASP A 317 -19.18 19.37 -15.95
CA ASP A 317 -19.94 19.65 -14.72
C ASP A 317 -19.10 20.43 -13.70
N GLY A 318 -17.95 20.97 -14.12
CA GLY A 318 -16.99 21.66 -13.26
C GLY A 318 -16.11 20.72 -12.42
N LEU A 319 -16.33 19.40 -12.47
CA LEU A 319 -15.47 18.42 -11.84
C LEU A 319 -14.38 17.96 -12.81
N ASP A 320 -13.17 17.71 -12.29
CA ASP A 320 -12.08 17.17 -13.10
C ASP A 320 -12.43 15.79 -13.68
N SER A 321 -11.86 15.46 -14.84
CA SER A 321 -12.09 14.16 -15.49
C SER A 321 -11.72 12.96 -14.61
N SER A 322 -10.72 13.12 -13.73
CA SER A 322 -10.26 12.12 -12.78
C SER A 322 -11.18 11.92 -11.56
N PHE A 323 -12.15 12.81 -11.33
CA PHE A 323 -12.98 12.79 -10.13
C PHE A 323 -13.65 11.43 -9.93
N PHE A 324 -14.25 10.87 -10.98
CA PHE A 324 -14.93 9.57 -10.97
C PHE A 324 -14.00 8.39 -11.28
N GLY A 325 -12.69 8.59 -11.31
CA GLY A 325 -11.78 7.46 -11.39
C GLY A 325 -11.96 6.57 -10.16
N GLN A 326 -12.05 5.26 -10.40
CA GLN A 326 -12.43 4.26 -9.43
C GLN A 326 -11.19 3.76 -8.69
N ARG A 327 -11.12 4.00 -7.38
CA ARG A 327 -9.98 3.66 -6.51
C ARG A 327 -10.25 2.43 -5.68
N ILE A 328 -9.21 1.62 -5.46
CA ILE A 328 -9.10 0.76 -4.29
C ILE A 328 -8.30 1.55 -3.25
N THR A 329 -9.00 2.21 -2.33
CA THR A 329 -8.40 3.15 -1.39
C THR A 329 -7.70 2.54 -0.22
N ALA A 330 -8.21 1.39 0.23
CA ALA A 330 -7.54 0.65 1.27
C ALA A 330 -7.75 -0.85 1.13
N MET A 331 -6.72 -1.58 1.51
CA MET A 331 -6.74 -3.04 1.69
C MET A 331 -6.14 -3.35 3.06
N VAL A 332 -6.96 -3.78 4.00
CA VAL A 332 -6.56 -3.97 5.41
C VAL A 332 -6.93 -5.37 5.89
N PRO A 333 -5.95 -6.24 6.17
CA PRO A 333 -6.23 -7.54 6.75
C PRO A 333 -6.59 -7.38 8.25
N PHE A 334 -7.75 -7.88 8.66
CA PHE A 334 -8.23 -7.77 10.04
C PHE A 334 -9.10 -8.98 10.40
N GLU A 335 -8.78 -9.64 11.51
CA GLU A 335 -9.39 -10.91 11.90
C GLU A 335 -9.38 -11.88 10.69
N GLY A 336 -10.48 -12.59 10.45
CA GLY A 336 -10.58 -13.55 9.35
C GLY A 336 -10.82 -12.96 7.97
N ALA A 337 -10.56 -11.67 7.71
CA ALA A 337 -10.87 -11.05 6.41
C ALA A 337 -9.83 -10.01 5.95
N LEU A 338 -9.68 -9.87 4.65
CA LEU A 338 -9.13 -8.68 4.00
C LEU A 338 -10.28 -7.72 3.67
N TYR A 339 -10.26 -6.54 4.29
CA TYR A 339 -11.21 -5.47 4.01
C TYR A 339 -10.71 -4.64 2.84
N VAL A 340 -11.50 -4.57 1.78
CA VAL A 340 -11.23 -3.76 0.58
C VAL A 340 -12.22 -2.62 0.55
N THR A 341 -11.74 -1.38 0.44
CA THR A 341 -12.59 -0.20 0.28
C THR A 341 -12.35 0.51 -1.02
N THR A 342 -13.43 1.09 -1.52
CA THR A 342 -13.44 1.81 -2.79
C THR A 342 -13.73 3.28 -2.56
N SER A 343 -13.23 4.14 -3.45
CA SER A 343 -13.61 5.55 -3.48
C SER A 343 -13.42 6.16 -4.86
N ASN A 344 -13.76 7.43 -4.97
CA ASN A 344 -13.39 8.31 -6.08
C ASN A 344 -12.03 8.98 -5.78
N LEU A 345 -11.44 9.74 -6.72
CA LEU A 345 -10.08 10.29 -6.52
C LEU A 345 -10.00 11.40 -5.47
N ARG A 346 -11.07 12.18 -5.29
CA ARG A 346 -11.08 13.40 -4.48
C ARG A 346 -12.09 13.33 -3.36
N ALA A 347 -12.12 14.34 -2.49
CA ALA A 347 -13.17 14.49 -1.50
C ALA A 347 -14.55 14.58 -2.19
N TRP A 348 -15.35 13.54 -2.01
CA TRP A 348 -16.77 13.52 -2.32
C TRP A 348 -17.55 13.61 -1.01
N THR A 349 -18.15 14.77 -0.78
CA THR A 349 -18.85 15.13 0.44
C THR A 349 -20.35 14.84 0.35
N ALA A 350 -21.05 14.91 1.48
CA ALA A 350 -22.49 14.79 1.55
C ALA A 350 -23.25 15.93 0.84
N ALA A 351 -22.59 17.06 0.55
CA ALA A 351 -23.18 18.19 -0.16
C ALA A 351 -23.11 18.00 -1.69
N ASP A 352 -22.22 17.13 -2.18
CA ASP A 352 -22.02 16.93 -3.60
C ASP A 352 -23.05 15.96 -4.17
N SER A 353 -23.69 16.37 -5.27
CA SER A 353 -24.60 15.50 -6.02
C SER A 353 -23.85 14.72 -7.08
N ALA A 354 -24.22 13.44 -7.26
CA ALA A 354 -23.78 12.70 -8.44
C ALA A 354 -24.49 13.25 -9.69
N PRO A 355 -23.84 13.29 -10.85
CA PRO A 355 -24.50 13.56 -12.12
C PRO A 355 -25.66 12.59 -12.34
N ALA A 356 -26.81 13.09 -12.80
CA ALA A 356 -28.01 12.28 -13.04
C ALA A 356 -27.79 11.19 -14.11
N THR A 357 -26.74 11.32 -14.93
CA THR A 357 -26.34 10.36 -15.95
C THR A 357 -25.68 9.10 -15.38
N ILE A 358 -25.25 9.12 -14.11
CA ILE A 358 -24.67 7.95 -13.45
C ILE A 358 -25.77 7.25 -12.64
N ASP A 359 -26.02 5.98 -12.96
CA ASP A 359 -27.00 5.16 -12.25
C ASP A 359 -26.71 5.16 -10.73
N PRO A 360 -27.71 5.40 -9.86
CA PRO A 360 -27.52 5.42 -8.40
C PRO A 360 -26.86 4.16 -7.83
N SER A 361 -27.06 2.99 -8.45
CA SER A 361 -26.42 1.74 -8.05
C SER A 361 -24.90 1.77 -8.26
N LYS A 362 -24.42 2.39 -9.34
CA LYS A 362 -22.98 2.60 -9.61
C LYS A 362 -22.40 3.70 -8.73
N VAL A 363 -23.17 4.74 -8.45
CA VAL A 363 -22.80 5.76 -7.47
C VAL A 363 -22.56 5.14 -6.09
N ALA A 364 -23.38 4.15 -5.69
CA ALA A 364 -23.23 3.42 -4.42
C ALA A 364 -22.06 2.41 -4.39
N GLU A 365 -21.25 2.34 -5.45
CA GLU A 365 -19.99 1.60 -5.46
C GLU A 365 -18.82 2.45 -4.96
N TYR A 366 -18.92 3.79 -5.01
CA TYR A 366 -17.96 4.66 -4.35
C TYR A 366 -18.21 4.65 -2.84
N GLY A 367 -17.21 4.26 -2.05
CA GLY A 367 -17.35 4.00 -0.61
C GLY A 367 -17.91 2.62 -0.27
N ALA A 368 -17.95 1.68 -1.23
CA ALA A 368 -18.28 0.30 -0.91
C ALA A 368 -17.18 -0.36 -0.05
N ILE A 369 -17.61 -1.24 0.85
CA ILE A 369 -16.72 -2.08 1.67
C ILE A 369 -16.95 -3.53 1.29
N TYR A 370 -15.87 -4.26 1.04
CA TYR A 370 -15.91 -5.68 0.75
C TYR A 370 -15.06 -6.45 1.76
N LYS A 371 -15.59 -7.60 2.18
CA LYS A 371 -14.86 -8.60 2.97
C LYS A 371 -14.43 -9.72 2.04
N VAL A 372 -13.12 -9.84 1.84
CA VAL A 372 -12.50 -10.99 1.20
C VAL A 372 -12.08 -11.96 2.28
N THR A 373 -12.47 -13.23 2.18
CA THR A 373 -12.22 -14.25 3.21
C THR A 373 -11.69 -15.52 2.56
N LYS A 374 -10.76 -16.19 3.22
CA LYS A 374 -10.30 -17.54 2.86
C LYS A 374 -10.16 -18.36 4.14
N PRO A 375 -10.71 -19.59 4.20
CA PRO A 375 -10.58 -20.46 5.37
C PRO A 375 -9.13 -20.65 5.79
N GLY A 376 -8.89 -20.64 7.10
CA GLY A 376 -7.56 -20.84 7.66
C GLY A 376 -6.70 -19.58 7.72
N CYS A 377 -7.26 -18.38 7.53
CA CYS A 377 -6.52 -17.12 7.65
C CYS A 377 -7.09 -16.22 8.74
N THR A 378 -6.21 -15.53 9.48
CA THR A 378 -6.59 -14.56 10.51
C THR A 378 -5.50 -13.52 10.73
N THR A 379 -5.89 -12.29 11.07
CA THR A 379 -4.98 -11.20 11.43
C THR A 379 -5.33 -10.65 12.80
N SER A 380 -4.32 -10.43 13.62
CA SER A 380 -4.47 -9.78 14.93
C SER A 380 -3.47 -8.67 15.09
N TYR A 381 -3.83 -7.62 15.84
CA TYR A 381 -2.96 -6.49 16.15
C TYR A 381 -2.71 -6.42 17.66
N SER A 382 -1.47 -6.18 18.07
CA SER A 382 -1.16 -5.82 19.46
C SER A 382 -1.39 -4.31 19.69
N TYR A 383 -1.32 -3.86 20.95
CA TYR A 383 -1.22 -2.41 21.19
C TYR A 383 0.12 -1.96 20.61
N ALA A 384 0.19 -0.72 20.12
CA ALA A 384 1.48 -0.06 19.98
C ALA A 384 2.12 -0.11 21.38
N LYS A 385 3.41 -0.47 21.46
CA LYS A 385 4.14 -0.20 22.70
C LYS A 385 4.20 1.31 22.80
N ASP A 386 3.61 1.86 23.86
CA ASP A 386 3.75 3.27 24.23
C ASP A 386 5.22 3.64 24.40
#